data_AF-A0A328RX85-F1
#
_entry.id   AF-A0A328RX85-F1
#
_cell.length_a   1.000
_cell.length_b   1.000
_cell.length_c   1.000
_cell.angle_alpha   90.00
_cell.angle_beta   90.00
_cell.angle_gamma   90.00
#
_symmetry.space_group_name_H-M   'P 1'
#
loop_
_entity.id
_entity.type
_entity.pdbx_description
1 polymer ?
#
loop_
_entity_poly.entity_id
_entity_poly.type
_entity_poly.pdbx_seq_one_letter_code
_entity_poly.pdbx_strand_id
1 'polypeptide(L)'
;MNLENSNWRLGTCCQFAEHKNKHLNFVASTKSQAIKNPERCIQKAFTNTNRLIDIMAFLSKEPKVLRLFRIRSDIWPCYTVPEIKSSYSLVEKDLDALLQKSKEIANQYDIRLSMHPAQFCVLGSTNPKVVKNSIAELEYHAKIGASLVDDPRDFVIN
;
A
#
# COMPACT_ATOMS: atom_id res chain seq x y z
N MET A 1 5.00 -28.97 -8.18
CA MET A 1 4.18 -27.88 -8.75
C MET A 1 5.05 -27.18 -9.78
N ASN A 2 4.66 -27.12 -11.06
CA ASN A 2 5.50 -26.50 -12.10
C ASN A 2 5.59 -24.99 -11.88
N LEU A 3 6.73 -24.54 -11.32
CA LEU A 3 6.98 -23.14 -10.98
C LEU A 3 7.42 -22.29 -12.18
N GLU A 4 7.63 -22.91 -13.34
CA GLU A 4 8.30 -22.26 -14.48
C GLU A 4 7.35 -21.75 -15.56
N ASN A 5 6.10 -22.23 -15.66
CA ASN A 5 5.25 -21.87 -16.79
C ASN A 5 3.75 -21.89 -16.47
N SER A 6 3.26 -20.82 -15.85
CA SER A 6 1.82 -20.61 -15.75
C SER A 6 1.45 -19.12 -15.64
N ASN A 7 0.37 -18.74 -16.33
CA ASN A 7 -0.21 -17.39 -16.32
C ASN A 7 -0.87 -17.01 -14.97
N TRP A 8 -0.88 -17.92 -14.00
CA TRP A 8 -1.42 -17.67 -12.66
C TRP A 8 -0.31 -17.34 -11.67
N ARG A 9 -0.65 -16.57 -10.64
CA ARG A 9 0.25 -16.20 -9.55
C ARG A 9 -0.43 -16.40 -8.20
N LEU A 10 0.38 -16.77 -7.21
CA LEU A 10 0.02 -16.80 -5.80
C LEU A 10 0.51 -15.53 -5.14
N GLY A 11 -0.39 -14.90 -4.39
CA GLY A 11 -0.11 -13.62 -3.75
C GLY A 11 0.14 -13.77 -2.26
N THR A 12 1.19 -13.10 -1.76
CA THR A 12 1.36 -12.90 -0.32
C THR A 12 0.54 -11.70 0.14
N CYS A 13 -0.15 -11.87 1.27
CA CYS A 13 -1.15 -10.93 1.77
C CYS A 13 -0.67 -10.19 3.01
N CYS A 14 -0.30 -8.92 2.85
CA CYS A 14 -0.13 -7.91 3.91
C CYS A 14 0.96 -8.15 4.97
N GLN A 15 1.33 -9.39 5.28
CA GLN A 15 2.25 -9.74 6.36
C GLN A 15 3.05 -11.00 6.03
N PHE A 16 4.33 -10.96 6.36
CA PHE A 16 5.22 -12.10 6.41
C PHE A 16 5.16 -12.74 7.80
N ALA A 17 4.72 -14.00 7.85
CA ALA A 17 4.63 -14.77 9.09
C ALA A 17 6.00 -15.26 9.57
N GLU A 18 6.91 -15.55 8.64
CA GLU A 18 8.25 -16.02 8.94
C GLU A 18 9.04 -14.99 9.74
N HIS A 19 9.65 -15.43 10.83
CA HIS A 19 10.39 -14.56 11.75
C HIS A 19 11.47 -13.73 11.04
N LYS A 20 12.15 -14.32 10.05
CA LYS A 20 13.22 -13.67 9.28
C LYS A 20 12.71 -12.48 8.48
N ASN A 21 11.46 -12.52 8.02
CA ASN A 21 10.86 -11.53 7.12
C ASN A 21 9.91 -10.56 7.83
N LYS A 22 9.74 -10.66 9.15
CA LYS A 22 8.87 -9.76 9.94
C LYS A 22 9.25 -8.28 9.84
N HIS A 23 10.52 -7.97 9.55
CA HIS A 23 10.99 -6.60 9.37
C HIS A 23 10.36 -5.88 8.17
N LEU A 24 9.84 -6.64 7.19
CA LEU A 24 9.13 -6.13 6.01
C LEU A 24 7.69 -5.68 6.33
N ASN A 25 7.11 -6.13 7.44
CA ASN A 25 5.72 -5.86 7.77
C ASN A 25 5.49 -4.37 8.08
N PHE A 26 4.48 -3.75 7.48
CA PHE A 26 4.15 -2.35 7.72
C PHE A 26 3.75 -2.06 9.17
N VAL A 27 3.97 -0.83 9.62
CA VAL A 27 3.57 -0.31 10.94
C VAL A 27 2.30 0.51 10.81
N ALA A 28 1.34 0.27 11.69
CA ALA A 28 0.10 1.04 11.77
C ALA A 28 0.22 2.24 12.74
N SER A 29 -0.69 3.20 12.60
CA SER A 29 -0.96 4.25 13.60
C SER A 29 -2.45 4.32 13.87
N THR A 30 -2.84 4.54 15.13
CA THR A 30 -4.22 4.91 15.45
C THR A 30 -4.45 6.39 15.15
N LYS A 31 -5.71 6.75 14.87
CA LYS A 31 -6.11 8.15 14.64
C LYS A 31 -5.66 9.08 15.78
N SER A 32 -5.87 8.65 17.03
CA SER A 32 -5.50 9.45 18.21
C SER A 32 -3.99 9.71 18.30
N GLN A 33 -3.16 8.70 17.99
CA GLN A 33 -1.70 8.86 17.98
C GLN A 33 -1.24 9.73 16.83
N ALA A 34 -1.84 9.59 15.64
CA ALA A 34 -1.48 10.39 14.47
C ALA A 34 -1.76 11.88 14.70
N ILE A 35 -2.89 12.21 15.33
CA ILE A 35 -3.22 13.60 15.67
C ILE A 35 -2.30 14.15 16.76
N LYS A 36 -2.00 13.35 17.79
CA LYS A 36 -1.13 13.78 18.90
C LYS A 36 0.33 13.97 18.46
N ASN A 37 0.81 13.17 17.53
CA ASN A 37 2.18 13.25 17.01
C ASN A 37 2.20 12.99 15.48
N PRO A 38 1.91 14.03 14.68
CA PRO A 38 1.87 13.94 13.23
C PRO A 38 3.22 13.55 12.64
N GLU A 39 4.33 14.08 13.17
CA GLU A 39 5.68 13.78 12.71
C GLU A 39 5.99 12.28 12.78
N ARG A 40 5.65 11.63 13.90
CA ARG A 40 5.80 10.17 14.05
C ARG A 40 4.91 9.40 13.09
N CYS A 41 3.73 9.93 12.75
CA CYS A 41 2.85 9.33 11.74
C CYS A 41 3.52 9.38 10.35
N ILE A 42 4.07 10.54 9.98
CA ILE A 42 4.81 10.73 8.74
C ILE A 42 6.06 9.82 8.69
N GLN A 43 6.81 9.71 9.78
CA GLN A 43 7.96 8.80 9.85
C GLN A 43 7.58 7.33 9.59
N LYS A 44 6.41 6.90 10.07
CA LYS A 44 5.87 5.56 9.76
C LYS A 44 5.47 5.43 8.29
N ALA A 45 4.92 6.48 7.66
CA ALA A 45 4.63 6.48 6.23
C ALA A 45 5.90 6.29 5.40
N PHE A 46 6.99 7.00 5.73
CA PHE A 46 8.30 6.78 5.12
C PHE A 46 8.84 5.37 5.36
N THR A 47 8.72 4.87 6.60
CA THR A 47 9.15 3.51 6.95
C THR A 47 8.41 2.46 6.11
N ASN A 48 7.08 2.59 5.99
CA ASN A 48 6.25 1.66 5.22
C ASN A 48 6.55 1.73 3.73
N THR A 49 6.76 2.94 3.20
CA THR A 49 7.07 3.13 1.77
C THR A 49 8.45 2.57 1.42
N ASN A 50 9.46 2.73 2.29
CA ASN A 50 10.76 2.07 2.12
C ASN A 50 10.64 0.54 2.23
N ARG A 51 9.84 0.03 3.16
CA ARG A 51 9.58 -1.41 3.25
C ARG A 51 8.91 -1.97 2.00
N LEU A 52 8.08 -1.19 1.31
CA LEU A 52 7.53 -1.63 0.03
C LEU A 52 8.65 -1.88 -1.00
N ILE A 53 9.66 -1.01 -1.04
CA ILE A 53 10.86 -1.21 -1.87
C ILE A 53 11.57 -2.51 -1.48
N ASP A 54 11.78 -2.74 -0.19
CA ASP A 54 12.40 -3.97 0.31
C ASP A 54 11.59 -5.22 -0.05
N ILE A 55 10.26 -5.14 0.01
CA ILE A 55 9.35 -6.23 -0.41
C ILE A 55 9.47 -6.48 -1.91
N MET A 56 9.56 -5.44 -2.75
CA MET A 56 9.78 -5.61 -4.18
C MET A 56 11.12 -6.30 -4.47
N ALA A 57 12.18 -5.89 -3.75
CA ALA A 57 13.50 -6.49 -3.86
C ALA A 57 13.57 -7.93 -3.29
N PHE A 58 12.68 -8.28 -2.36
CA PHE A 58 12.50 -9.65 -1.90
C PHE A 58 11.80 -10.50 -2.96
N LEU A 59 10.65 -10.04 -3.45
CA LEU A 59 9.83 -10.75 -4.44
C LEU A 59 10.53 -10.91 -5.79
N SER A 60 11.43 -10.00 -6.16
CA SER A 60 12.22 -10.10 -7.40
C SER A 60 13.09 -11.37 -7.45
N LYS A 61 13.46 -11.91 -6.29
CA LYS A 61 14.26 -13.14 -6.13
C LYS A 61 13.41 -14.40 -6.12
N GLU A 62 12.11 -14.27 -5.90
CA GLU A 62 11.17 -15.38 -5.86
C GLU A 62 10.79 -15.87 -7.27
N PRO A 63 10.35 -17.12 -7.43
CA PRO A 63 9.76 -17.60 -8.68
C PRO A 63 8.61 -16.71 -9.15
N LYS A 64 8.45 -16.54 -10.47
CA LYS A 64 7.42 -15.67 -11.07
C LYS A 64 6.01 -15.94 -10.53
N VAL A 65 5.70 -17.20 -10.24
CA VAL A 65 4.42 -17.64 -9.67
C VAL A 65 4.14 -17.02 -8.30
N LEU A 66 5.16 -16.60 -7.53
CA LEU A 66 5.00 -15.99 -6.20
C LEU A 66 5.04 -14.44 -6.23
N ARG A 67 5.15 -13.83 -7.41
CA ARG A 67 5.31 -12.37 -7.58
C ARG A 67 3.95 -11.66 -7.68
N LEU A 68 3.15 -11.81 -6.63
CA LEU A 68 1.93 -11.05 -6.41
C LEU A 68 1.92 -10.59 -4.94
N PHE A 69 1.65 -9.30 -4.72
CA PHE A 69 1.61 -8.74 -3.37
C PHE A 69 0.39 -7.85 -3.18
N ARG A 70 -0.28 -8.03 -2.05
CA ARG A 70 -1.34 -7.13 -1.60
C ARG A 70 -0.80 -6.16 -0.57
N ILE A 71 -0.71 -4.90 -0.96
CA ILE A 71 -0.28 -3.78 -0.14
C ILE A 71 -1.38 -3.49 0.90
N ARG A 72 -0.97 -3.26 2.14
CA ARG A 72 -1.89 -2.90 3.24
C ARG A 72 -2.34 -1.44 3.06
N SER A 73 -3.62 -1.15 3.30
CA SER A 73 -4.21 0.19 3.15
C SER A 73 -3.57 1.27 4.01
N ASP A 74 -2.93 0.92 5.12
CA ASP A 74 -2.27 1.88 5.99
C ASP A 74 -0.77 2.05 5.66
N ILE A 75 -0.38 1.83 4.39
CA ILE A 75 0.97 2.17 3.91
C ILE A 75 1.31 3.62 4.28
N TRP A 76 0.36 4.54 4.12
CA TRP A 76 0.40 5.88 4.72
C TRP A 76 -0.66 5.99 5.82
N PRO A 77 -0.29 5.82 7.10
CA PRO A 77 -1.26 5.72 8.17
C PRO A 77 -2.12 6.98 8.29
N CYS A 78 -3.43 6.79 8.43
CA CYS A 78 -4.41 7.87 8.67
C CYS A 78 -4.46 8.96 7.57
N TYR A 79 -3.99 8.71 6.34
CA TYR A 79 -3.90 9.72 5.27
C TYR A 79 -5.20 10.51 5.02
N THR A 80 -6.36 9.86 5.14
CA THR A 80 -7.69 10.47 4.93
C THR A 80 -8.19 11.32 6.11
N VAL A 81 -7.45 11.38 7.22
CA VAL A 81 -7.81 12.14 8.42
C VAL A 81 -7.49 13.65 8.22
N PRO A 82 -8.49 14.55 8.29
CA PRO A 82 -8.30 15.97 8.01
C PRO A 82 -7.21 16.64 8.84
N GLU A 83 -7.11 16.28 10.12
CA GLU A 83 -6.21 16.87 11.10
C GLU A 83 -4.71 16.67 10.78
N ILE A 84 -4.37 15.67 9.96
CA ILE A 84 -2.98 15.38 9.57
C ILE A 84 -2.70 15.63 8.07
N LYS A 85 -3.70 16.08 7.32
CA LYS A 85 -3.60 16.30 5.87
C LYS A 85 -2.53 17.34 5.51
N SER A 86 -2.40 18.40 6.32
CA SER A 86 -1.35 19.41 6.13
C SER A 86 0.05 18.82 6.28
N SER A 87 0.28 17.95 7.27
CA SER A 87 1.56 17.27 7.45
C SER A 87 1.91 16.38 6.25
N TYR A 88 0.94 15.67 5.68
CA TYR A 88 1.16 14.87 4.47
C TYR A 88 1.48 15.73 3.26
N SER A 89 0.80 16.86 3.08
CA SER A 89 1.01 17.74 1.92
C SER A 89 2.46 18.26 1.78
N LEU A 90 3.20 18.32 2.89
CA LEU A 90 4.61 18.74 2.92
C LEU A 90 5.58 17.66 2.41
N VAL A 91 5.20 16.39 2.50
CA VAL A 91 6.09 15.23 2.23
C VAL A 91 5.58 14.31 1.12
N GLU A 92 4.40 14.60 0.58
CA GLU A 92 3.71 13.73 -0.37
C GLU A 92 4.54 13.47 -1.64
N LYS A 93 5.25 14.48 -2.13
CA LYS A 93 6.16 14.34 -3.28
C LYS A 93 7.31 13.36 -3.00
N ASP A 94 7.86 13.39 -1.79
CA ASP A 94 8.97 12.51 -1.40
C ASP A 94 8.47 11.06 -1.24
N LEU A 95 7.27 10.89 -0.68
CA LEU A 95 6.64 9.57 -0.57
C LEU A 95 6.28 9.03 -1.96
N ASP A 96 5.74 9.85 -2.85
CA ASP A 96 5.45 9.47 -4.24
C ASP A 96 6.74 9.06 -4.97
N ALA A 97 7.86 9.77 -4.78
CA ALA A 97 9.16 9.39 -5.35
C ALA A 97 9.64 8.01 -4.85
N LEU A 98 9.36 7.66 -3.59
CA LEU A 98 9.66 6.31 -3.07
C LEU A 98 8.74 5.24 -3.66
N LEU A 99 7.46 5.54 -3.89
CA LEU A 99 6.55 4.64 -4.60
C LEU A 99 7.02 4.40 -6.04
N GLN A 100 7.55 5.41 -6.74
CA GLN A 100 8.12 5.23 -8.08
C GLN A 100 9.28 4.23 -8.08
N LYS A 101 10.15 4.23 -7.05
CA LYS A 101 11.19 3.21 -6.92
C LYS A 101 10.62 1.80 -6.76
N SER A 102 9.53 1.64 -6.00
CA SER A 102 8.83 0.35 -5.91
C SER A 102 8.25 -0.07 -7.26
N LYS A 103 7.65 0.88 -8.01
CA LYS A 103 7.13 0.65 -9.36
C LYS A 103 8.20 0.18 -10.34
N GLU A 104 9.36 0.83 -10.36
CA GLU A 104 10.47 0.44 -11.24
C GLU A 104 10.89 -1.02 -11.02
N ILE A 105 11.04 -1.45 -9.76
CA ILE A 105 11.36 -2.84 -9.42
C ILE A 105 10.19 -3.76 -9.79
N ALA A 106 8.95 -3.36 -9.50
CA ALA A 106 7.77 -4.16 -9.81
C ALA A 106 7.65 -4.43 -11.32
N ASN A 107 7.82 -3.41 -12.15
CA ASN A 107 7.81 -3.52 -13.62
C ASN A 107 8.98 -4.38 -14.11
N GLN A 108 10.19 -4.16 -13.61
CA GLN A 108 11.39 -4.90 -14.03
C GLN A 108 11.26 -6.41 -13.78
N TYR A 109 10.65 -6.81 -12.66
CA TYR A 109 10.54 -8.21 -12.26
C TYR A 109 9.16 -8.82 -12.47
N ASP A 110 8.27 -8.09 -13.17
CA ASP A 110 6.90 -8.49 -13.45
C ASP A 110 6.16 -8.90 -12.14
N ILE A 111 6.15 -8.00 -11.16
CA ILE A 111 5.45 -8.16 -9.86
C ILE A 111 4.07 -7.50 -9.95
N ARG A 112 3.01 -8.24 -9.63
CA ARG A 112 1.65 -7.71 -9.59
C ARG A 112 1.34 -7.14 -8.23
N LEU A 113 0.68 -5.98 -8.22
CA LEU A 113 0.31 -5.26 -7.01
C LEU A 113 -1.20 -5.13 -6.90
N SER A 114 -1.69 -5.19 -5.66
CA SER A 114 -3.10 -4.97 -5.35
C SER A 114 -3.24 -4.30 -3.99
N MET A 115 -4.41 -3.73 -3.72
CA MET A 115 -4.82 -3.29 -2.40
C MET A 115 -6.21 -3.81 -2.07
N HIS A 116 -6.59 -3.76 -0.81
CA HIS A 116 -7.95 -4.06 -0.36
C HIS A 116 -8.36 -2.99 0.67
N PRO A 117 -9.34 -2.13 0.37
CA PRO A 117 -9.79 -1.10 1.29
C PRO A 117 -10.24 -1.69 2.62
N ALA A 118 -10.17 -0.87 3.67
CA ALA A 118 -10.65 -1.30 4.97
C ALA A 118 -12.14 -1.64 4.93
N GLN A 119 -12.56 -2.58 5.79
CA GLN A 119 -13.96 -3.02 5.98
C GLN A 119 -14.99 -1.90 6.23
N PHE A 120 -14.53 -0.68 6.51
CA PHE A 120 -15.36 0.50 6.78
C PHE A 120 -15.69 1.31 5.51
N CYS A 121 -15.15 0.95 4.35
CA CYS A 121 -15.47 1.54 3.07
C CYS A 121 -16.81 0.99 2.55
N VAL A 122 -17.92 1.66 2.89
CA VAL A 122 -19.29 1.25 2.57
C VAL A 122 -20.00 2.34 1.78
N LEU A 123 -19.90 2.28 0.44
CA LEU A 123 -20.55 3.24 -0.47
C LEU A 123 -22.10 3.19 -0.40
N GLY A 124 -22.68 2.03 -0.10
CA GLY A 124 -24.13 1.85 0.03
C GLY A 124 -24.71 2.27 1.38
N SER A 125 -23.97 2.99 2.22
CA SER A 125 -24.45 3.40 3.54
C SER A 125 -25.53 4.48 3.44
N THR A 126 -26.55 4.40 4.30
CA THR A 126 -27.55 5.47 4.46
C THR A 126 -27.00 6.69 5.20
N ASN A 127 -25.82 6.59 5.81
CA ASN A 127 -25.18 7.69 6.51
C ASN A 127 -24.25 8.46 5.55
N PRO A 128 -24.54 9.75 5.25
CA PRO A 128 -23.75 10.52 4.30
C PRO A 128 -22.28 10.71 4.74
N LYS A 129 -22.00 10.68 6.06
CA LYS A 129 -20.62 10.75 6.55
C LYS A 129 -19.83 9.48 6.22
N VAL A 130 -20.47 8.31 6.28
CA VAL A 130 -19.84 7.02 5.93
C VAL A 130 -19.54 6.96 4.45
N VAL A 131 -20.48 7.41 3.60
CA VAL A 131 -20.28 7.50 2.15
C VAL A 131 -19.11 8.42 1.83
N LYS A 132 -19.07 9.63 2.41
CA LYS A 132 -17.98 10.59 2.20
C LYS A 132 -16.61 10.02 2.59
N ASN A 133 -16.53 9.34 3.74
CA ASN A 133 -15.27 8.72 4.19
C ASN A 133 -14.85 7.56 3.27
N SER A 134 -15.82 6.79 2.77
CA SER A 134 -15.57 5.68 1.84
C SER A 134 -15.04 6.17 0.50
N ILE A 135 -15.58 7.28 -0.01
CA ILE A 135 -15.06 7.94 -1.23
C ILE A 135 -13.61 8.38 -1.01
N ALA A 136 -13.31 9.07 0.09
CA ALA A 136 -11.95 9.52 0.39
C ALA A 136 -10.96 8.34 0.52
N GLU A 137 -11.40 7.23 1.08
CA GLU A 137 -10.60 6.00 1.18
C GLU A 137 -10.32 5.41 -0.20
N LEU A 138 -11.32 5.32 -1.09
CA LEU A 138 -11.13 4.83 -2.46
C LEU A 138 -10.24 5.76 -3.30
N GLU A 139 -10.42 7.07 -3.18
CA GLU A 139 -9.55 8.07 -3.82
C GLU A 139 -8.09 7.90 -3.39
N TYR A 140 -7.86 7.66 -2.10
CA TYR A 140 -6.53 7.36 -1.59
C TYR A 140 -5.95 6.06 -2.19
N HIS A 141 -6.73 4.98 -2.25
CA HIS A 141 -6.28 3.72 -2.87
C HIS A 141 -5.97 3.89 -4.36
N ALA A 142 -6.80 4.63 -5.08
CA ALA A 142 -6.59 4.96 -6.49
C ALA A 142 -5.32 5.80 -6.68
N LYS A 143 -5.04 6.77 -5.79
CA LYS A 143 -3.79 7.54 -5.82
C LYS A 143 -2.57 6.63 -5.67
N ILE A 144 -2.57 5.77 -4.66
CA ILE A 144 -1.45 4.83 -4.44
C ILE A 144 -1.26 3.91 -5.64
N GLY A 145 -2.36 3.38 -6.20
CA GLY A 145 -2.34 2.58 -7.41
C GLY A 145 -1.74 3.33 -8.60
N ALA A 146 -2.19 4.55 -8.87
CA ALA A 146 -1.68 5.38 -9.96
C ALA A 146 -0.18 5.70 -9.81
N SER A 147 0.33 5.83 -8.59
CA SER A 147 1.78 5.98 -8.35
C SER A 147 2.56 4.69 -8.57
N LEU A 148 1.92 3.51 -8.55
CA LEU A 148 2.57 2.20 -8.56
C LEU A 148 2.49 1.45 -9.89
N VAL A 149 1.60 1.81 -10.79
CA VAL A 149 1.46 1.17 -12.11
C VAL A 149 1.43 2.19 -13.23
N ASP A 150 1.73 1.77 -14.46
CA ASP A 150 1.57 2.59 -15.67
C ASP A 150 0.16 2.48 -16.24
N ASP A 151 -0.38 1.26 -16.27
CA ASP A 151 -1.75 0.98 -16.70
C ASP A 151 -2.65 0.72 -15.48
N PRO A 152 -3.73 1.50 -15.29
CA PRO A 152 -4.69 1.26 -14.21
C PRO A 152 -5.25 -0.16 -14.16
N ARG A 153 -5.27 -0.88 -15.29
CA ARG A 153 -5.73 -2.28 -15.37
C ARG A 153 -4.80 -3.27 -14.68
N ASP A 154 -3.55 -2.89 -14.43
CA ASP A 154 -2.55 -3.73 -13.76
C ASP A 154 -2.60 -3.61 -12.24
N PHE A 155 -3.47 -2.74 -11.71
CA PHE A 155 -3.67 -2.55 -10.28
C PHE A 155 -5.10 -2.89 -9.87
N VAL A 156 -5.24 -3.79 -8.90
CA VAL A 156 -6.55 -4.23 -8.43
C VAL A 156 -6.83 -3.72 -7.02
N ILE A 157 -7.95 -3.03 -6.86
CA ILE A 157 -8.56 -2.70 -5.57
C ILE A 157 -9.64 -3.76 -5.33
N ASN A 158 -9.32 -4.76 -4.52
CA ASN A 158 -10.23 -5.85 -4.15
C ASN A 158 -11.09 -5.51 -2.94
#